data_AF-A0A4D4JG71-F1
#
_entry.id   AF-A0A4D4JG71-F1
#
_cell.length_a   1.000
_cell.length_b   1.000
_cell.length_c   1.000
_cell.angle_alpha   90.00
_cell.angle_beta   90.00
_cell.angle_gamma   90.00
#
_symmetry.space_group_name_H-M   'P 1'
#
loop_
_entity.id
_entity.type
_entity.pdbx_description
1 polymer ?
#
loop_
_entity_poly.entity_id
_entity_poly.type
_entity_poly.pdbx_seq_one_letter_code
_entity_poly.pdbx_strand_id
1 'polypeptide(L)'
;MTASSRGGPRHHGTRWAYLVAGALVVVATYAYLVIARPASLHHGGAGSAALLALAGYLVGSVLIIAGAMSRLPTSTVALLPVAIAVNLVVGQIVNVTGIPLYLDSIGTVLVGVLAGPAAGAATGALADVIWGITVNPSAMPFAVTAAVIGLLAGVAARFGAFRRLWTALPAGLVTGVVAAIVSAPIGAFVYGNANASAGRSGLAAAFQAYGNGLLKSATLQGLVSDPLDKTLSFLIVFLLLAALPPRFRQRFPFARRFAVFGHRTGLVDRDAEATTGACELAEKG
;
A
#
# COMPACT_ATOMS: atom_id res chain seq x y z
N MET A 1 19.43 46.36 -22.22
CA MET A 1 19.48 45.81 -20.84
C MET A 1 18.11 45.25 -20.51
N THR A 2 17.87 43.97 -20.77
CA THR A 2 16.66 43.26 -20.34
C THR A 2 17.11 41.93 -19.76
N ALA A 3 16.93 41.79 -18.45
CA ALA A 3 17.41 40.68 -17.66
C ALA A 3 16.69 39.38 -18.08
N SER A 4 17.47 38.35 -18.41
CA SER A 4 16.99 37.01 -18.65
C SER A 4 16.40 36.42 -17.36
N SER A 5 15.21 35.83 -17.48
CA SER A 5 14.50 35.19 -16.37
C SER A 5 15.34 34.02 -15.83
N ARG A 6 15.77 34.14 -14.58
CA ARG A 6 16.43 33.06 -13.83
C ARG A 6 15.49 31.87 -13.71
N GLY A 7 15.90 30.73 -14.27
CA GLY A 7 15.32 29.43 -13.95
C GLY A 7 15.52 29.12 -12.47
N GLY A 8 14.41 28.96 -11.73
CA GLY A 8 14.42 28.58 -10.33
C GLY A 8 14.90 27.13 -10.12
N PRO A 9 15.66 26.83 -9.05
CA PRO A 9 16.32 25.54 -8.86
C PRO A 9 15.39 24.38 -8.42
N ARG A 10 15.41 23.29 -9.20
CA ARG A 10 15.32 21.85 -8.88
C ARG A 10 14.64 21.38 -7.56
N HIS A 11 13.42 21.80 -7.23
CA HIS A 11 12.68 21.20 -6.10
C HIS A 11 12.23 19.73 -6.32
N HIS A 12 12.35 19.19 -7.54
CA HIS A 12 11.97 17.80 -7.83
C HIS A 12 12.98 16.76 -7.29
N GLY A 13 14.27 17.09 -7.20
CA GLY A 13 15.34 16.14 -6.86
C GLY A 13 15.30 15.69 -5.40
N THR A 14 15.22 16.64 -4.47
CA THR A 14 15.22 16.37 -3.02
C THR A 14 14.01 15.54 -2.58
N ARG A 15 12.88 15.65 -3.30
CA ARG A 15 11.63 14.96 -2.99
C ARG A 15 11.66 13.47 -3.37
N TRP A 16 12.19 13.17 -4.56
CA TRP A 16 12.45 11.79 -4.95
C TRP A 16 13.51 11.14 -4.06
N ALA A 17 14.47 11.92 -3.56
CA ALA A 17 15.45 11.44 -2.60
C ALA A 17 14.80 10.90 -1.31
N TYR A 18 13.80 11.59 -0.72
CA TYR A 18 13.10 11.08 0.47
C TYR A 18 12.33 9.78 0.21
N LEU A 19 11.63 9.67 -0.92
CA LEU A 19 10.90 8.45 -1.28
C LEU A 19 11.85 7.27 -1.49
N VAL A 20 12.94 7.49 -2.22
CA VAL A 20 13.96 6.47 -2.48
C VAL A 20 14.66 6.09 -1.17
N ALA A 21 15.06 7.06 -0.35
CA ALA A 21 15.69 6.81 0.94
C ALA A 21 14.78 6.00 1.87
N GLY A 22 13.50 6.40 2.00
CA GLY A 22 12.53 5.67 2.81
C GLY A 22 12.29 4.25 2.31
N ALA A 23 12.13 4.06 0.99
CA ALA A 23 12.00 2.74 0.39
C ALA A 23 13.26 1.88 0.61
N LEU A 24 14.46 2.46 0.48
CA LEU A 24 15.72 1.77 0.75
C LEU A 24 15.82 1.33 2.20
N VAL A 25 15.43 2.18 3.16
CA VAL A 25 15.40 1.82 4.58
C VAL A 25 14.43 0.66 4.84
N VAL A 26 13.22 0.71 4.28
CA VAL A 26 12.21 -0.36 4.40
C VAL A 26 12.74 -1.68 3.81
N VAL A 27 13.33 -1.64 2.61
CA VAL A 27 13.88 -2.82 1.94
C VAL A 27 15.11 -3.36 2.66
N ALA A 28 16.00 -2.49 3.16
CA ALA A 28 17.17 -2.91 3.93
C ALA A 28 16.79 -3.55 5.26
N THR A 29 15.78 -3.00 5.94
CA THR A 29 15.23 -3.57 7.18
C THR A 29 14.62 -4.95 6.89
N TYR A 30 13.84 -5.08 5.82
CA TYR A 30 13.31 -6.37 5.36
C TYR A 30 14.40 -7.39 5.05
N ALA A 31 15.40 -7.01 4.25
CA ALA A 31 16.50 -7.88 3.88
C ALA A 31 17.28 -8.35 5.12
N TYR A 32 17.54 -7.44 6.07
CA TYR A 32 18.17 -7.78 7.34
C TYR A 32 17.37 -8.83 8.12
N LEU A 33 16.06 -8.63 8.28
CA LEU A 33 15.22 -9.59 9.03
C LEU A 33 15.17 -10.97 8.38
N VAL A 34 15.10 -11.01 7.05
CA VAL A 34 15.06 -12.26 6.28
C VAL A 34 16.40 -13.00 6.28
N ILE A 35 17.51 -12.28 6.17
CA ILE A 35 18.86 -12.86 6.07
C ILE A 35 19.42 -13.20 7.45
N ALA A 36 19.35 -12.27 8.41
CA ALA A 36 19.97 -12.43 9.72
C ALA A 36 19.21 -13.38 10.64
N ARG A 37 17.94 -13.69 10.33
CA ARG A 37 17.06 -14.61 11.08
C ARG A 37 17.21 -14.50 12.60
N PRO A 38 17.03 -13.28 13.17
CA PRO A 38 17.38 -13.04 14.55
C PRO A 38 16.49 -13.86 15.49
N ALA A 39 17.11 -14.72 16.30
CA ALA A 39 16.42 -15.66 17.19
C ALA A 39 15.53 -14.97 18.26
N SER A 40 15.73 -13.67 18.49
CA SER A 40 14.96 -12.87 19.45
C SER A 40 13.51 -12.62 19.05
N LEU A 41 13.12 -12.83 17.80
CA LEU A 41 11.74 -12.65 17.34
C LEU A 41 10.82 -13.87 17.60
N HIS A 42 11.40 -15.04 17.90
CA HIS A 42 10.62 -16.25 18.19
C HIS A 42 9.94 -16.25 19.57
N HIS A 43 10.46 -15.47 20.52
CA HIS A 43 10.01 -15.49 21.92
C HIS A 43 9.16 -14.27 22.31
N GLY A 44 8.77 -13.42 21.36
CA GLY A 44 7.98 -12.21 21.63
C GLY A 44 8.66 -11.16 22.52
N GLY A 45 9.95 -11.35 22.83
CA GLY A 45 10.72 -10.43 23.67
C GLY A 45 11.26 -9.24 22.88
N ALA A 46 11.37 -8.08 23.55
CA ALA A 46 11.98 -6.85 23.02
C ALA A 46 13.50 -7.01 22.82
N GLY A 47 13.92 -7.89 21.91
CA GLY A 47 15.31 -8.05 21.52
C GLY A 47 15.77 -6.94 20.56
N SER A 48 17.09 -6.80 20.42
CA SER A 48 17.72 -5.82 19.53
C SER A 48 17.17 -5.84 18.09
N ALA A 49 16.79 -7.02 17.59
CA ALA A 49 16.19 -7.16 16.26
C ALA A 49 14.75 -6.63 16.17
N ALA A 50 13.94 -6.78 17.22
CA ALA A 50 12.60 -6.19 17.27
C ALA A 50 12.69 -4.65 17.32
N LEU A 51 13.65 -4.12 18.09
CA LEU A 51 13.93 -2.68 18.13
C LEU A 51 14.45 -2.15 16.80
N LEU A 52 15.30 -2.91 16.10
CA LEU A 52 15.80 -2.55 14.78
C LEU A 52 14.68 -2.60 13.73
N ALA A 53 13.84 -3.63 13.74
CA ALA A 53 12.64 -3.69 12.89
C ALA A 53 11.73 -2.49 13.13
N LEU A 54 11.43 -2.19 14.40
CA LEU A 54 10.62 -1.05 14.80
C LEU A 54 11.24 0.26 14.29
N ALA A 55 12.52 0.52 14.59
CA ALA A 55 13.20 1.75 14.19
C ALA A 55 13.29 1.87 12.66
N GLY A 56 13.67 0.79 11.98
CA GLY A 56 13.82 0.75 10.53
C GLY A 56 12.50 0.99 9.79
N TYR A 57 11.43 0.29 10.16
CA TYR A 57 10.12 0.48 9.53
C TYR A 57 9.47 1.80 9.89
N LEU A 58 9.65 2.30 11.13
CA LEU A 58 9.12 3.61 11.52
C LEU A 58 9.85 4.72 10.76
N VAL A 59 11.18 4.73 10.77
CA VAL A 59 11.98 5.72 10.02
C VAL A 59 11.70 5.64 8.52
N GLY A 60 11.67 4.43 7.95
CA GLY A 60 11.36 4.20 6.56
C GLY A 60 9.97 4.71 6.18
N SER A 61 8.95 4.40 6.98
CA SER A 61 7.57 4.87 6.78
C SER A 61 7.49 6.39 6.89
N VAL A 62 8.12 7.00 7.90
CA VAL A 62 8.17 8.47 8.07
C VAL A 62 8.85 9.15 6.89
N LEU A 63 9.93 8.59 6.34
CA LEU A 63 10.60 9.13 5.16
C LEU A 63 9.74 9.01 3.89
N ILE A 64 9.05 7.88 3.70
CA ILE A 64 8.10 7.70 2.59
C ILE A 64 6.97 8.72 2.72
N ILE A 65 6.44 8.94 3.92
CA ILE A 65 5.42 9.95 4.20
C ILE A 65 5.98 11.35 3.94
N ALA A 66 7.17 11.71 4.43
CA ALA A 66 7.75 13.03 4.20
C ALA A 66 7.93 13.31 2.70
N GLY A 67 8.35 12.31 1.92
CA GLY A 67 8.41 12.38 0.46
C GLY A 67 7.03 12.47 -0.19
N ALA A 68 6.02 11.77 0.35
CA ALA A 68 4.66 11.71 -0.18
C ALA A 68 3.80 12.92 0.19
N MET A 69 3.85 13.42 1.42
CA MET A 69 3.05 14.51 1.99
C MET A 69 3.16 15.79 1.19
N SER A 70 4.33 16.06 0.59
CA SER A 70 4.52 17.18 -0.33
C SER A 70 3.65 17.13 -1.60
N ARG A 71 2.90 16.03 -1.82
CA ARG A 71 1.98 15.80 -2.94
C ARG A 71 0.53 15.54 -2.52
N LEU A 72 0.24 15.46 -1.23
CA LEU A 72 -1.07 15.06 -0.75
C LEU A 72 -1.93 16.30 -0.50
N PRO A 73 -3.07 16.47 -1.19
CA PRO A 73 -4.02 17.52 -0.80
C PRO A 73 -4.47 17.27 0.65
N THR A 74 -4.89 18.32 1.35
CA THR A 74 -5.38 18.24 2.75
C THR A 74 -6.44 17.14 2.93
N SER A 75 -7.25 16.88 1.90
CA SER A 75 -8.23 15.80 1.87
C SER A 75 -7.62 14.40 1.97
N THR A 76 -6.44 14.18 1.42
CA THR A 76 -5.72 12.91 1.57
C THR A 76 -5.14 12.78 2.97
N VAL A 77 -4.57 13.84 3.53
CA VAL A 77 -4.02 13.82 4.89
C VAL A 77 -5.13 13.47 5.90
N ALA A 78 -6.34 14.02 5.71
CA ALA A 78 -7.50 13.68 6.54
C ALA A 78 -8.01 12.23 6.35
N LEU A 79 -7.75 11.61 5.20
CA LEU A 79 -8.17 10.22 4.93
C LEU A 79 -7.25 9.20 5.59
N LEU A 80 -5.96 9.53 5.81
CA LEU A 80 -4.97 8.60 6.36
C LEU A 80 -5.37 8.01 7.72
N PRO A 81 -5.76 8.82 8.75
CA PRO A 81 -6.12 8.26 10.06
C PRO A 81 -7.33 7.34 9.98
N VAL A 82 -8.33 7.70 9.16
CA VAL A 82 -9.54 6.90 8.97
C VAL A 82 -9.20 5.57 8.29
N ALA A 83 -8.39 5.60 7.23
CA ALA A 83 -7.95 4.41 6.52
C ALA A 83 -7.15 3.45 7.43
N ILE A 84 -6.25 4.00 8.24
CA ILE A 84 -5.48 3.24 9.23
C ILE A 84 -6.41 2.64 10.29
N ALA A 85 -7.33 3.42 10.85
CA ALA A 85 -8.28 2.93 11.84
C ALA A 85 -9.14 1.77 11.31
N VAL A 86 -9.65 1.88 10.08
CA VAL A 86 -10.41 0.80 9.42
C VAL A 86 -9.55 -0.47 9.28
N ASN A 87 -8.30 -0.34 8.82
CA ASN A 87 -7.39 -1.48 8.70
C ASN A 87 -7.17 -2.19 10.04
N LEU A 88 -6.90 -1.42 11.10
CA LEU A 88 -6.64 -1.98 12.43
C LEU A 88 -7.88 -2.67 13.01
N VAL A 89 -9.06 -2.06 12.89
CA VAL A 89 -10.31 -2.60 13.44
C VAL A 89 -10.74 -3.85 12.68
N VAL A 90 -10.81 -3.79 11.35
CA VAL A 90 -11.21 -4.94 10.53
C VAL A 90 -10.17 -6.06 10.62
N GLY A 91 -8.88 -5.71 10.54
CA GLY A 91 -7.77 -6.65 10.70
C GLY A 91 -7.80 -7.35 12.06
N GLN A 92 -8.11 -6.64 13.14
CA GLN A 92 -8.28 -7.24 14.47
C GLN A 92 -9.42 -8.24 14.51
N ILE A 93 -10.59 -7.86 13.97
CA ILE A 93 -11.77 -8.73 13.93
C ILE A 93 -11.44 -10.02 13.16
N VAL A 94 -10.80 -9.92 12.00
CA VAL A 94 -10.39 -11.09 11.21
C VAL A 94 -9.33 -11.91 11.93
N ASN A 95 -8.39 -11.26 12.62
CA ASN A 95 -7.34 -11.95 13.35
C ASN A 95 -7.90 -12.80 14.51
N VAL A 96 -8.84 -12.25 15.30
CA VAL A 96 -9.43 -12.97 16.44
C VAL A 96 -10.45 -14.02 16.02
N THR A 97 -11.13 -13.85 14.88
CA THR A 97 -12.08 -14.84 14.36
C THR A 97 -11.39 -16.08 13.78
N GLY A 98 -10.08 -16.03 13.55
CA GLY A 98 -9.32 -17.18 13.05
C GLY A 98 -9.54 -17.47 11.56
N ILE A 99 -10.23 -16.60 10.82
CA ILE A 99 -10.44 -16.76 9.38
C ILE A 99 -9.06 -16.74 8.68
N PRO A 100 -8.83 -17.58 7.65
CA PRO A 100 -7.59 -17.61 6.90
C PRO A 100 -7.44 -16.44 5.90
N LEU A 101 -7.81 -15.22 6.32
CA LEU A 101 -7.74 -13.98 5.54
C LEU A 101 -7.16 -12.87 6.44
N TYR A 102 -6.97 -11.66 5.89
CA TYR A 102 -6.43 -10.51 6.61
C TYR A 102 -7.43 -9.35 6.70
N LEU A 103 -7.98 -8.91 5.56
CA LEU A 103 -8.86 -7.75 5.34
C LEU A 103 -8.38 -6.45 6.00
N ASP A 104 -7.08 -6.36 6.27
CA ASP A 104 -6.37 -5.25 6.89
C ASP A 104 -5.88 -4.20 5.88
N SER A 105 -6.27 -4.34 4.62
CA SER A 105 -5.73 -3.54 3.52
C SER A 105 -6.80 -2.70 2.81
N ILE A 106 -8.03 -2.67 3.32
CA ILE A 106 -9.15 -1.93 2.68
C ILE A 106 -8.82 -0.43 2.62
N GLY A 107 -8.40 0.17 3.74
CA GLY A 107 -7.99 1.56 3.81
C GLY A 107 -6.73 1.85 2.99
N THR A 108 -5.76 0.91 3.00
CA THR A 108 -4.52 1.00 2.21
C THR A 108 -4.81 1.07 0.71
N VAL A 109 -5.66 0.17 0.23
CA VAL A 109 -6.10 0.13 -1.17
C VAL A 109 -6.91 1.39 -1.49
N LEU A 110 -7.84 1.81 -0.63
CA LEU A 110 -8.64 3.02 -0.83
C LEU A 110 -7.77 4.27 -1.00
N VAL A 111 -6.78 4.48 -0.13
CA VAL A 111 -5.85 5.61 -0.24
C VAL A 111 -4.98 5.49 -1.49
N GLY A 112 -4.47 4.30 -1.80
CA GLY A 112 -3.71 4.06 -3.03
C GLY A 112 -4.51 4.45 -4.28
N VAL A 113 -5.79 4.09 -4.31
CA VAL A 113 -6.68 4.32 -5.44
C VAL A 113 -7.08 5.80 -5.57
N LEU A 114 -7.34 6.49 -4.46
CA LEU A 114 -7.77 7.89 -4.47
C LEU A 114 -6.61 8.88 -4.58
N ALA A 115 -5.51 8.62 -3.87
CA ALA A 115 -4.39 9.55 -3.71
C ALA A 115 -3.09 9.10 -4.40
N GLY A 116 -3.04 7.88 -4.93
CA GLY A 116 -1.95 7.38 -5.76
C GLY A 116 -0.96 6.45 -5.04
N PRO A 117 -0.01 5.87 -5.79
CA PRO A 117 0.85 4.78 -5.31
C PRO A 117 1.65 5.11 -4.05
N ALA A 118 2.27 6.30 -4.00
CA ALA A 118 3.08 6.70 -2.86
C ALA A 118 2.24 6.91 -1.59
N ALA A 119 1.03 7.44 -1.73
CA ALA A 119 0.10 7.63 -0.61
C ALA A 119 -0.38 6.28 -0.07
N GLY A 120 -0.75 5.36 -0.97
CA GLY A 120 -1.14 4.00 -0.59
C GLY A 120 -0.01 3.27 0.13
N ALA A 121 1.22 3.32 -0.42
CA ALA A 121 2.38 2.69 0.20
C ALA A 121 2.67 3.23 1.61
N ALA A 122 2.63 4.55 1.78
CA ALA A 122 2.78 5.19 3.08
C ALA A 122 1.70 4.75 4.07
N THR A 123 0.44 4.70 3.62
CA THR A 123 -0.69 4.31 4.47
C THR A 123 -0.56 2.88 4.96
N GLY A 124 -0.21 1.95 4.06
CA GLY A 124 -0.05 0.54 4.40
C GLY A 124 1.10 0.33 5.38
N ALA A 125 2.26 0.90 5.10
CA ALA A 125 3.42 0.80 5.99
C ALA A 125 3.10 1.34 7.40
N LEU A 126 2.45 2.51 7.47
CA LEU A 126 2.04 3.09 8.74
C LEU A 126 1.02 2.24 9.49
N ALA A 127 0.03 1.68 8.79
CA ALA A 127 -0.99 0.86 9.42
C ALA A 127 -0.35 -0.31 10.17
N ASP A 128 0.58 -1.03 9.53
CA ASP A 128 1.26 -2.18 10.13
C ASP A 128 2.24 -1.78 11.24
N VAL A 129 2.92 -0.64 11.10
CA VAL A 129 3.78 -0.12 12.18
C VAL A 129 2.95 0.26 13.40
N ILE A 130 1.86 1.01 13.21
CA ILE A 130 0.96 1.41 14.31
C ILE A 130 0.33 0.19 14.94
N TRP A 131 -0.14 -0.77 14.13
CA TRP A 131 -0.68 -2.03 14.63
C TRP A 131 0.35 -2.80 15.45
N GLY A 132 1.59 -2.87 14.93
CA GLY A 132 2.76 -3.40 15.60
C GLY A 132 2.96 -2.87 17.02
N ILE A 133 2.94 -1.54 17.18
CA ILE A 133 3.24 -0.88 18.45
C ILE A 133 2.06 -0.99 19.43
N THR A 134 0.83 -1.09 18.94
CA THR A 134 -0.37 -0.92 19.77
C THR A 134 -1.09 -2.22 20.13
N VAL A 135 -1.11 -3.22 19.23
CA VAL A 135 -1.92 -4.43 19.43
C VAL A 135 -1.10 -5.70 19.21
N ASN A 136 -0.33 -5.78 18.12
CA ASN A 136 0.39 -7.01 17.79
C ASN A 136 1.78 -6.73 17.19
N PRO A 137 2.86 -6.85 17.99
CA PRO A 137 4.24 -6.63 17.51
C PRO A 137 4.63 -7.49 16.30
N SER A 138 3.98 -8.62 16.07
CA SER A 138 4.27 -9.48 14.91
C SER A 138 3.85 -8.85 13.57
N ALA A 139 3.07 -7.78 13.58
CA ALA A 139 2.65 -7.07 12.38
C ALA A 139 3.75 -6.19 11.77
N MET A 140 4.71 -5.69 12.57
CA MET A 140 5.68 -4.70 12.10
C MET A 140 6.47 -5.14 10.86
N PRO A 141 6.99 -6.38 10.76
CA PRO A 141 7.74 -6.80 9.57
C PRO A 141 6.92 -6.83 8.29
N PHE A 142 5.59 -6.92 8.39
CA PHE A 142 4.69 -6.94 7.24
C PHE A 142 4.43 -5.54 6.66
N ALA A 143 4.92 -4.46 7.29
CA ALA A 143 4.81 -3.10 6.77
C ALA A 143 5.32 -2.94 5.34
N VAL A 144 6.33 -3.71 4.93
CA VAL A 144 6.82 -3.75 3.54
C VAL A 144 5.75 -4.31 2.61
N THR A 145 5.11 -5.41 3.00
CA THR A 145 4.03 -6.05 2.26
C THR A 145 2.86 -5.07 2.11
N ALA A 146 2.44 -4.41 3.19
CA ALA A 146 1.37 -3.41 3.17
C ALA A 146 1.74 -2.20 2.28
N ALA A 147 3.00 -1.76 2.31
CA ALA A 147 3.50 -0.72 1.40
C ALA A 147 3.39 -1.15 -0.07
N VAL A 148 3.80 -2.37 -0.39
CA VAL A 148 3.70 -2.94 -1.75
C VAL A 148 2.25 -3.03 -2.19
N ILE A 149 1.34 -3.49 -1.33
CA ILE A 149 -0.11 -3.56 -1.61
C ILE A 149 -0.66 -2.18 -1.97
N GLY A 150 -0.36 -1.16 -1.16
CA GLY A 150 -0.82 0.22 -1.42
C GLY A 150 -0.22 0.83 -2.68
N LEU A 151 1.05 0.54 -2.95
CA LEU A 151 1.72 0.94 -4.19
C LEU A 151 1.02 0.32 -5.40
N LEU A 152 0.81 -1.00 -5.39
CA LEU A 152 0.17 -1.73 -6.48
C LEU A 152 -1.28 -1.29 -6.68
N ALA A 153 -2.03 -1.04 -5.61
CA ALA A 153 -3.38 -0.49 -5.70
C ALA A 153 -3.42 0.85 -6.43
N GLY A 154 -2.50 1.77 -6.10
CA GLY A 154 -2.40 3.06 -6.79
C GLY A 154 -1.93 2.93 -8.24
N VAL A 155 -1.04 1.98 -8.54
CA VAL A 155 -0.60 1.71 -9.91
C VAL A 155 -1.74 1.12 -10.73
N ALA A 156 -2.48 0.15 -10.19
CA ALA A 156 -3.67 -0.42 -10.81
C ALA A 156 -4.75 0.63 -11.07
N ALA A 157 -4.97 1.55 -10.12
CA ALA A 157 -5.87 2.69 -10.28
C ALA A 157 -5.45 3.61 -11.42
N ARG A 158 -4.14 3.91 -11.54
CA ARG A 158 -3.57 4.71 -12.64
C ARG A 158 -3.88 4.11 -14.01
N PHE A 159 -3.82 2.78 -14.11
CA PHE A 159 -4.15 2.05 -15.34
C PHE A 159 -5.66 1.85 -15.55
N GLY A 160 -6.50 2.24 -14.59
CA GLY A 160 -7.94 2.19 -14.71
C GLY A 160 -8.57 0.88 -14.27
N ALA A 161 -7.88 0.07 -13.44
CA ALA A 161 -8.42 -1.19 -12.92
C ALA A 161 -9.74 -1.01 -12.15
N PHE A 162 -9.96 0.15 -11.53
CA PHE A 162 -11.17 0.46 -10.76
C PHE A 162 -12.32 1.06 -11.60
N ARG A 163 -12.19 1.12 -12.94
CA ARG A 163 -13.29 1.62 -13.80
C ARG A 163 -14.43 0.61 -13.93
N ARG A 164 -14.15 -0.68 -13.82
CA ARG A 164 -15.12 -1.77 -13.91
C ARG A 164 -14.80 -2.82 -12.85
N LEU A 165 -15.83 -3.52 -12.37
CA LEU A 165 -15.64 -4.57 -11.38
C LEU A 165 -14.72 -5.69 -11.90
N TRP A 166 -14.93 -6.12 -13.14
CA TRP A 166 -14.16 -7.18 -13.80
C TRP A 166 -12.67 -6.85 -14.00
N THR A 167 -12.27 -5.58 -13.94
CA THR A 167 -10.86 -5.18 -14.00
C THR A 167 -10.25 -4.99 -12.60
N ALA A 168 -11.08 -4.75 -11.59
CA ALA A 168 -10.64 -4.58 -10.20
C ALA A 168 -10.30 -5.92 -9.54
N LEU A 169 -11.12 -6.96 -9.78
CA LEU A 169 -10.90 -8.30 -9.24
C LEU A 169 -9.54 -8.91 -9.64
N PRO A 170 -9.17 -9.00 -10.94
CA PRO A 170 -7.87 -9.53 -11.32
C PRO A 170 -6.70 -8.65 -10.84
N ALA A 171 -6.88 -7.33 -10.71
CA ALA A 171 -5.86 -6.46 -10.12
C ALA A 171 -5.64 -6.78 -8.63
N GLY A 172 -6.72 -7.08 -7.89
CA GLY A 172 -6.64 -7.58 -6.52
C GLY A 172 -5.93 -8.93 -6.43
N LEU A 173 -6.26 -9.86 -7.32
CA LEU A 173 -5.63 -11.18 -7.39
C LEU A 173 -4.11 -11.07 -7.63
N VAL A 174 -3.68 -10.29 -8.62
CA VAL A 174 -2.26 -10.06 -8.90
C VAL A 174 -1.57 -9.40 -7.70
N THR A 175 -2.23 -8.42 -7.07
CA THR A 175 -1.70 -7.76 -5.87
C THR A 175 -1.52 -8.76 -4.73
N GLY A 176 -2.45 -9.69 -4.54
CA GLY A 176 -2.36 -10.73 -3.52
C GLY A 176 -1.29 -11.77 -3.80
N VAL A 177 -1.05 -12.14 -5.06
CA VAL A 177 0.09 -13.02 -5.41
C VAL A 177 1.42 -12.35 -5.07
N VAL A 178 1.57 -11.07 -5.41
CA VAL A 178 2.78 -10.31 -5.05
C VAL A 178 2.91 -10.20 -3.52
N ALA A 179 1.80 -9.92 -2.81
CA ALA A 179 1.79 -9.87 -1.35
C ALA A 179 2.25 -11.19 -0.73
N ALA A 180 1.76 -12.34 -1.22
CA ALA A 180 2.16 -13.67 -0.75
C ALA A 180 3.66 -13.92 -0.90
N ILE A 181 4.24 -13.52 -2.03
CA ILE A 181 5.67 -13.72 -2.30
C ILE A 181 6.52 -12.84 -1.39
N VAL A 182 6.09 -11.60 -1.13
CA VAL A 182 6.80 -10.65 -0.26
C VAL A 182 6.64 -11.04 1.22
N SER A 183 5.49 -11.58 1.61
CA SER A 183 5.17 -11.92 3.01
C SER A 183 5.73 -13.29 3.43
N ALA A 184 5.87 -14.24 2.51
CA ALA A 184 6.30 -15.61 2.84
C ALA A 184 7.67 -15.72 3.54
N PRO A 185 8.73 -15.01 3.13
CA PRO A 185 10.01 -15.05 3.84
C PRO A 185 9.92 -14.53 5.28
N ILE A 186 9.06 -13.55 5.53
CA ILE A 186 8.80 -13.05 6.88
C ILE A 186 8.13 -14.15 7.71
N GLY A 187 7.03 -14.73 7.22
CA GLY A 187 6.34 -15.81 7.91
C GLY A 187 7.27 -16.99 8.24
N ALA A 188 8.05 -17.43 7.26
CA ALA A 188 8.93 -18.59 7.39
C ALA A 188 10.14 -18.36 8.29
N PHE A 189 10.90 -17.28 8.06
CA PHE A 189 12.21 -17.09 8.70
C PHE A 189 12.16 -16.25 9.96
N VAL A 190 11.18 -15.36 10.09
CA VAL A 190 11.03 -14.52 11.29
C VAL A 190 10.17 -15.21 12.34
N TYR A 191 9.14 -15.94 11.89
CA TYR A 191 8.10 -16.44 12.78
C TYR A 191 7.88 -17.95 12.75
N GLY A 192 8.56 -18.69 11.87
CA GLY A 192 8.35 -20.12 11.73
C GLY A 192 6.90 -20.51 11.41
N ASN A 193 6.14 -19.62 10.75
CA ASN A 193 4.73 -19.74 10.41
C ASN A 193 3.72 -19.75 11.59
N ALA A 194 4.13 -19.31 12.77
CA ALA A 194 3.30 -19.34 13.99
C ALA A 194 2.72 -17.98 14.43
N ASN A 195 2.87 -16.92 13.63
CA ASN A 195 2.50 -15.55 13.98
C ASN A 195 1.16 -15.06 13.42
N ALA A 196 0.43 -15.92 12.70
CA ALA A 196 -0.78 -15.55 12.00
C ALA A 196 -2.03 -15.95 12.80
N SER A 197 -3.23 -15.59 12.31
CA SER A 197 -4.48 -16.06 12.90
C SER A 197 -4.54 -17.59 12.88
N ALA A 198 -5.36 -18.18 13.75
CA ALA A 198 -5.46 -19.64 13.89
C ALA A 198 -5.66 -20.36 12.53
N GLY A 199 -6.50 -19.82 11.64
CA GLY A 199 -6.69 -20.38 10.30
C GLY A 199 -5.47 -20.27 9.39
N ARG A 200 -4.74 -19.14 9.42
CA ARG A 200 -3.52 -18.96 8.61
C ARG A 200 -2.37 -19.82 9.11
N SER A 201 -2.10 -19.81 10.41
CA SER A 201 -1.07 -20.67 11.00
C SER A 201 -1.45 -22.15 10.88
N GLY A 202 -2.74 -22.49 10.98
CA GLY A 202 -3.26 -23.84 10.71
C GLY A 202 -3.02 -24.30 9.28
N LEU A 203 -3.28 -23.45 8.27
CA LEU A 203 -2.98 -23.77 6.87
C LEU A 203 -1.49 -24.00 6.64
N ALA A 204 -0.62 -23.14 7.19
CA ALA A 204 0.81 -23.31 7.07
C ALA A 204 1.30 -24.57 7.80
N ALA A 205 0.73 -24.92 8.96
CA ALA A 205 1.04 -26.16 9.68
C ALA A 205 0.57 -27.39 8.89
N ALA A 206 -0.60 -27.34 8.26
CA ALA A 206 -1.08 -28.41 7.39
C ALA A 206 -0.12 -28.66 6.23
N PHE A 207 0.34 -27.60 5.54
CA PHE A 207 1.34 -27.75 4.48
C PHE A 207 2.67 -28.33 4.99
N GLN A 208 3.10 -27.99 6.21
CA GLN A 208 4.28 -28.59 6.83
C GLN A 208 4.08 -30.07 7.15
N ALA A 209 2.90 -30.46 7.64
CA ALA A 209 2.56 -31.85 7.90
C ALA A 209 2.60 -32.72 6.63
N TYR A 210 2.34 -32.13 5.45
CA TYR A 210 2.55 -32.77 4.15
C TYR A 210 4.02 -32.84 3.69
N GLY A 211 4.98 -32.53 4.57
CA GLY A 211 6.42 -32.65 4.30
C GLY A 211 7.05 -31.43 3.62
N ASN A 212 6.34 -30.29 3.53
CA ASN A 212 6.92 -29.07 2.96
C ASN A 212 7.80 -28.34 3.98
N GLY A 213 8.94 -27.80 3.52
CA GLY A 213 9.77 -26.92 4.36
C GLY A 213 9.06 -25.62 4.75
N LEU A 214 9.62 -24.90 5.74
CA LEU A 214 9.04 -23.68 6.30
C LEU A 214 8.66 -22.64 5.24
N LEU A 215 9.60 -22.31 4.33
CA LEU A 215 9.38 -21.33 3.29
C LEU A 215 8.30 -21.75 2.30
N LYS A 216 8.35 -23.01 1.82
CA LYS A 216 7.36 -23.53 0.88
C LYS A 216 5.95 -23.54 1.50
N SER A 217 5.84 -23.89 2.78
CA SER A 217 4.58 -23.87 3.51
C SER A 217 4.03 -22.47 3.70
N ALA A 218 4.89 -21.50 4.01
CA ALA A 218 4.53 -20.08 4.08
C ALA A 218 4.03 -19.56 2.72
N THR A 219 4.76 -19.87 1.65
CA THR A 219 4.40 -19.47 0.29
C THR A 219 3.07 -20.08 -0.13
N LEU A 220 2.84 -21.37 0.11
CA LEU A 220 1.58 -22.03 -0.22
C LEU A 220 0.41 -21.44 0.58
N GLN A 221 0.59 -21.20 1.88
CA GLN A 221 -0.43 -20.53 2.69
C GLN A 221 -0.74 -19.13 2.15
N GLY A 222 0.28 -18.33 1.86
CA GLY A 222 0.12 -16.99 1.29
C GLY A 222 -0.57 -17.02 -0.07
N LEU A 223 -0.20 -17.94 -0.97
CA LEU A 223 -0.82 -18.07 -2.30
C LEU A 223 -2.29 -18.52 -2.24
N VAL A 224 -2.71 -19.19 -1.17
CA VAL A 224 -4.12 -19.51 -0.94
C VAL A 224 -4.86 -18.30 -0.35
N SER A 225 -4.26 -17.63 0.62
CA SER A 225 -4.95 -16.63 1.46
C SER A 225 -4.90 -15.22 0.87
N ASP A 226 -3.73 -14.76 0.45
CA ASP A 226 -3.50 -13.37 0.05
C ASP A 226 -4.20 -13.01 -1.28
N PRO A 227 -4.22 -13.85 -2.34
CA PRO A 227 -4.98 -13.55 -3.55
C PRO A 227 -6.48 -13.39 -3.30
N LEU A 228 -7.07 -14.26 -2.47
CA LEU A 228 -8.48 -14.15 -2.08
C LEU A 228 -8.72 -12.88 -1.27
N ASP A 229 -7.86 -12.63 -0.29
CA ASP A 229 -7.91 -11.45 0.57
C ASP A 229 -7.84 -10.13 -0.22
N LYS A 230 -6.89 -10.01 -1.15
CA LYS A 230 -6.71 -8.78 -1.94
C LYS A 230 -7.76 -8.64 -3.03
N THR A 231 -8.30 -9.74 -3.56
CA THR A 231 -9.47 -9.69 -4.43
C THR A 231 -10.68 -9.13 -3.69
N LEU A 232 -10.94 -9.60 -2.46
CA LEU A 232 -12.01 -9.08 -1.59
C LEU A 232 -11.77 -7.62 -1.20
N SER A 233 -10.55 -7.25 -0.82
CA SER A 233 -10.20 -5.86 -0.48
C SER A 233 -10.42 -4.91 -1.66
N PHE A 234 -10.03 -5.30 -2.88
CA PHE A 234 -10.25 -4.52 -4.10
C PHE A 234 -11.74 -4.45 -4.46
N LEU A 235 -12.50 -5.53 -4.28
CA LEU A 235 -13.95 -5.54 -4.42
C LEU A 235 -14.62 -4.55 -3.46
N ILE A 236 -14.28 -4.61 -2.17
CA ILE A 236 -14.84 -3.71 -1.16
C ILE A 236 -14.51 -2.26 -1.52
N VAL A 237 -13.27 -1.95 -1.90
CA VAL A 237 -12.90 -0.60 -2.34
C VAL A 237 -13.64 -0.18 -3.60
N PHE A 238 -13.85 -1.07 -4.57
CA PHE A 238 -14.67 -0.77 -5.75
C PHE A 238 -16.10 -0.40 -5.36
N LEU A 239 -16.73 -1.14 -4.43
CA LEU A 239 -18.08 -0.84 -3.95
C LEU A 239 -18.13 0.46 -3.14
N LEU A 240 -17.14 0.72 -2.29
CA LEU A 240 -17.00 1.98 -1.56
C LEU A 240 -16.88 3.16 -2.53
N LEU A 241 -16.06 3.01 -3.57
CA LEU A 241 -15.96 4.00 -4.62
C LEU A 241 -17.31 4.18 -5.27
N ALA A 242 -18.01 3.12 -5.70
CA ALA A 242 -19.34 3.22 -6.30
C ALA A 242 -20.37 3.98 -5.43
N ALA A 243 -20.33 3.78 -4.11
CA ALA A 243 -21.21 4.44 -3.14
C ALA A 243 -20.82 5.91 -2.85
N LEU A 244 -19.55 6.28 -2.98
CA LEU A 244 -19.07 7.63 -2.68
C LEU A 244 -19.65 8.68 -3.65
N PRO A 245 -20.14 9.83 -3.17
CA PRO A 245 -20.61 10.91 -4.05
C PRO A 245 -19.50 11.39 -5.00
N PRO A 246 -19.81 11.74 -6.26
CA PRO A 246 -18.81 12.22 -7.24
C PRO A 246 -17.97 13.39 -6.70
N ARG A 247 -18.61 14.26 -5.91
CA ARG A 247 -18.01 15.42 -5.22
C ARG A 247 -16.82 15.04 -4.35
N PHE A 248 -16.89 13.90 -3.66
CA PHE A 248 -15.82 13.44 -2.77
C PHE A 248 -14.64 12.87 -3.57
N ARG A 249 -14.92 12.08 -4.61
CA ARG A 249 -13.90 11.53 -5.50
C ARG A 249 -13.14 12.64 -6.25
N GLN A 250 -13.83 13.71 -6.62
CA GLN A 250 -13.26 14.88 -7.30
C GLN A 250 -12.33 15.73 -6.43
N ARG A 251 -12.35 15.59 -5.10
CA ARG A 251 -11.41 16.29 -4.21
C ARG A 251 -9.96 15.80 -4.37
N PHE A 252 -9.76 14.61 -4.93
CA PHE A 252 -8.44 14.03 -5.12
C PHE A 252 -7.91 14.32 -6.53
N PRO A 253 -6.80 15.07 -6.67
CA PRO A 253 -6.19 15.37 -7.97
C PRO A 253 -5.77 14.12 -8.74
N PHE A 254 -5.29 13.08 -8.04
CA PHE A 254 -4.90 11.81 -8.65
C PHE A 254 -6.11 11.09 -9.26
N ALA A 255 -7.19 10.93 -8.49
CA ALA A 255 -8.41 10.28 -8.96
C ALA A 255 -9.01 10.98 -10.20
N ARG A 256 -8.97 12.32 -10.22
CA ARG A 256 -9.37 13.14 -11.38
C ARG A 256 -8.46 12.93 -12.58
N ARG A 257 -7.14 13.08 -12.40
CA ARG A 257 -6.15 13.02 -13.48
C ARG A 257 -6.19 11.69 -14.24
N PHE A 258 -6.41 10.59 -13.53
CA PHE A 258 -6.41 9.25 -14.15
C PHE A 258 -7.79 8.68 -14.44
N ALA A 259 -8.87 9.42 -14.13
CA ALA A 259 -10.25 8.97 -14.24
C ALA A 259 -10.39 7.55 -13.67
N VAL A 260 -10.04 7.42 -12.37
CA VAL A 260 -9.88 6.13 -11.68
C VAL A 260 -11.20 5.34 -11.62
N PHE A 261 -12.32 6.05 -11.56
CA PHE A 261 -13.66 5.47 -11.49
C PHE A 261 -14.61 6.21 -12.45
N GLY A 262 -15.47 5.47 -13.17
CA GLY A 262 -16.37 6.00 -14.21
C GLY A 262 -15.77 5.98 -15.62
N HIS A 263 -16.52 6.50 -16.60
CA HIS A 263 -16.06 6.64 -17.98
C HIS A 263 -15.10 7.82 -18.13
N ARG A 264 -14.08 7.71 -19.00
CA ARG A 264 -13.25 8.86 -19.41
C ARG A 264 -14.13 9.84 -20.19
N THR A 265 -14.81 10.76 -19.53
CA THR A 265 -15.43 11.90 -20.20
C THR A 265 -14.41 13.03 -20.31
N GLY A 266 -13.85 13.20 -21.51
CA GLY A 266 -13.56 14.50 -22.14
C GLY A 266 -12.64 15.53 -21.48
N LEU A 267 -11.85 15.21 -20.44
CA LEU A 267 -10.93 16.21 -19.86
C LEU A 267 -9.75 16.58 -20.78
N VAL A 268 -9.42 15.73 -21.77
CA VAL A 268 -8.38 16.02 -22.76
C VAL A 268 -8.89 17.00 -23.84
N ASP A 269 -10.20 17.04 -24.09
CA ASP A 269 -10.78 17.93 -25.11
C ASP A 269 -10.78 19.39 -24.67
N ARG A 270 -10.95 19.66 -23.37
CA ARG A 270 -11.00 21.04 -22.86
C ARG A 270 -9.66 21.75 -22.88
N ASP A 271 -8.57 21.02 -22.63
CA ASP A 271 -7.22 21.59 -22.73
C ASP A 271 -6.81 21.78 -24.20
N ALA A 272 -7.30 20.92 -25.11
CA ALA A 272 -7.11 21.07 -26.55
C ALA A 272 -7.93 22.25 -27.12
N GLU A 273 -9.21 22.39 -26.76
CA GLU A 273 -10.06 23.53 -27.16
C GLU A 273 -9.56 24.85 -26.59
N ALA A 274 -9.07 24.88 -25.34
CA ALA A 274 -8.52 26.09 -24.74
C ALA A 274 -7.21 26.55 -25.43
N THR A 275 -6.40 25.61 -25.90
CA THR A 275 -5.16 25.91 -26.63
C THR A 275 -5.46 26.38 -28.05
N THR A 276 -6.44 25.75 -28.73
CA THR A 276 -6.88 26.15 -30.08
C THR A 276 -7.56 27.51 -30.09
N GLY A 277 -8.45 27.80 -29.12
CA GLY A 277 -9.11 29.11 -28.99
C GLY A 277 -8.15 30.26 -28.67
N ALA A 278 -7.08 29.99 -27.91
CA ALA A 278 -6.03 30.97 -27.66
C ALA A 278 -5.15 31.24 -28.89
N CYS A 279 -4.90 30.21 -29.72
CA CYS A 279 -4.19 30.36 -30.99
C CYS A 279 -5.00 31.17 -32.01
N GLU A 280 -6.32 30.92 -32.11
CA GLU A 280 -7.18 31.60 -33.07
C GLU A 280 -7.43 33.09 -32.73
N LEU A 281 -7.40 33.44 -31.44
CA LEU A 281 -7.48 34.84 -30.99
C LEU A 281 -6.17 35.62 -31.21
N ALA A 282 -5.03 34.94 -31.28
CA ALA A 282 -3.73 35.56 -31.56
C ALA A 282 -3.48 35.80 -33.06
N GLU A 283 -4.23 35.14 -33.94
CA GLU A 283 -4.12 35.30 -35.41
C GLU A 283 -5.07 36.40 -35.95
N LYS A 284 -6.05 36.83 -35.15
CA LYS A 284 -7.08 37.83 -35.53
C LYS A 284 -6.87 39.23 -34.92
N GLY A 285 -5.72 39.50 -34.29
CA GLY A 285 -5.35 40.80 -33.71
C GLY A 285 -4.04 41.32 -34.28
#